data_AF-A0A814GVC4-F1
#
_entry.id   AF-A0A814GVC4-F1
#
_cell.length_a   1.000
_cell.length_b   1.000
_cell.length_c   1.000
_cell.angle_alpha   90.00
_cell.angle_beta   90.00
_cell.angle_gamma   90.00
#
_symmetry.space_group_name_H-M   'P 1'
#
loop_
_entity.id
_entity.type
_entity.pdbx_description
1 polymer ?
#
loop_
_entity_poly.entity_id
_entity_poly.type
_entity_poly.pdbx_seq_one_letter_code
_entity_poly.pdbx_strand_id
1 'polypeptide(L)'
;MHVAMAYLNGQYLETLIEQLEQVCTSAKWHARQAAIESVQSMIFCNLFNARPYTKRLHELVLKCILGLCAIVLSSPYDIPTYLPDALMILCEHSYDPDPIQKSIKQCLSEFRRTHYDSWHEHQEKFTERQLLLLADAFISRSYYA
;
A
#
# COMPACT_ATOMS: atom_id res chain seq x y z
N MET A 1 -19.92 30.49 -12.90
CA MET A 1 -19.38 30.29 -11.54
C MET A 1 -18.07 29.53 -11.69
N HIS A 2 -16.94 30.24 -11.75
CA HIS A 2 -15.63 29.64 -11.96
C HIS A 2 -15.16 28.99 -10.65
N VAL A 3 -15.09 27.66 -10.62
CA VAL A 3 -14.42 26.92 -9.56
C VAL A 3 -12.93 27.26 -9.66
N ALA A 4 -12.38 27.89 -8.63
CA ALA A 4 -10.96 28.18 -8.53
C ALA A 4 -10.18 26.87 -8.42
N MET A 5 -9.74 26.33 -9.56
CA MET A 5 -8.72 25.29 -9.61
C MET A 5 -7.42 25.92 -9.10
N ALA A 6 -7.03 25.62 -7.86
CA ALA A 6 -5.75 26.03 -7.32
C ALA A 6 -4.64 25.27 -8.06
N TYR A 7 -4.12 25.86 -9.14
CA TYR A 7 -2.92 25.38 -9.80
C TYR A 7 -1.75 25.56 -8.81
N LEU A 8 -1.40 24.51 -8.08
CA LEU A 8 -0.16 24.47 -7.31
C LEU A 8 1.00 24.64 -8.30
N ASN A 9 1.77 25.71 -8.13
CA ASN A 9 2.92 26.04 -8.96
C ASN A 9 3.90 24.86 -8.96
N GLY A 10 4.42 24.47 -10.14
CA GLY A 10 5.28 23.28 -10.31
C GLY A 10 6.49 23.23 -9.39
N GLN A 11 7.02 24.38 -8.97
CA GLN A 11 8.13 24.45 -8.01
C GLN A 11 7.71 23.99 -6.60
N TYR A 12 6.48 24.29 -6.18
CA TYR A 12 5.94 23.83 -4.89
C TYR A 12 5.62 22.34 -4.91
N LEU A 13 5.21 21.80 -6.07
CA LEU A 13 4.99 20.36 -6.23
C LEU A 13 6.30 19.56 -6.12
N GLU A 14 7.38 20.05 -6.71
CA GLU A 14 8.71 19.41 -6.57
C GLU A 14 9.15 19.41 -5.10
N THR A 15 9.06 20.56 -4.41
CA THR A 15 9.39 20.64 -2.99
C THR A 15 8.51 19.71 -2.15
N LEU A 16 7.22 19.62 -2.46
CA LEU A 16 6.30 18.73 -1.76
C LEU A 16 6.66 17.24 -1.97
N ILE A 17 7.02 16.85 -3.19
CA ILE A 17 7.47 15.48 -3.52
C ILE A 17 8.77 15.16 -2.78
N GLU A 18 9.75 16.06 -2.77
CA GLU A 18 11.00 15.88 -2.04
C GLU A 18 10.77 15.72 -0.54
N GLN A 19 9.88 16.54 0.04
CA GLN A 19 9.49 16.42 1.45
C GLN A 19 8.78 15.09 1.71
N LEU A 20 7.88 14.63 0.84
CA LEU A 20 7.22 13.34 0.96
C LEU A 20 8.20 12.17 0.86
N GLU A 21 9.15 12.20 -0.07
CA GLU A 21 10.22 11.19 -0.18
C GLU A 21 11.08 11.14 1.10
N GLN A 22 11.42 12.30 1.66
CA GLN A 22 12.17 12.41 2.89
C GLN A 22 11.40 11.90 4.12
N VAL A 23 10.09 12.14 4.16
CA VAL A 23 9.21 11.66 5.24
C VAL A 23 8.96 10.15 5.14
N CYS A 24 8.78 9.62 3.92
CA CYS A 24 8.62 8.18 3.66
C CYS A 24 9.86 7.37 4.06
N THR A 25 11.05 7.97 3.97
CA THR A 25 12.32 7.37 4.39
C THR A 25 12.65 7.60 5.87
N SER A 26 11.83 8.37 6.61
CA SER A 26 12.09 8.65 8.01
C SER A 26 11.90 7.42 8.90
N ALA A 27 12.70 7.32 9.97
CA ALA A 27 12.64 6.22 10.93
C ALA A 27 11.36 6.25 11.82
N LYS A 28 10.59 7.34 11.82
CA LYS A 28 9.45 7.53 12.71
C LYS A 28 8.15 7.07 12.05
N TRP A 29 7.46 6.12 12.67
CA TRP A 29 6.24 5.49 12.11
C TRP A 29 5.09 6.49 11.90
N HIS A 30 4.83 7.39 12.86
CA HIS A 30 3.79 8.42 12.74
C HIS A 30 4.02 9.39 11.57
N ALA A 31 5.29 9.64 11.20
CA ALA A 31 5.62 10.47 10.05
C ALA A 31 5.29 9.77 8.73
N ARG A 32 5.51 8.45 8.66
CA ARG A 32 5.13 7.63 7.49
C ARG A 32 3.61 7.55 7.32
N GLN A 33 2.85 7.43 8.41
CA GLN A 33 1.38 7.43 8.35
C GLN A 33 0.82 8.78 7.87
N ALA A 34 1.36 9.89 8.38
CA ALA A 34 0.95 11.23 7.93
C ALA A 34 1.27 11.49 6.44
N ALA A 35 2.36 10.91 5.92
CA ALA A 35 2.67 10.97 4.49
C ALA A 35 1.65 10.21 3.63
N ILE A 36 1.18 9.06 4.08
CA ILE A 36 0.14 8.28 3.40
C ILE A 36 -1.18 9.07 3.35
N GLU A 37 -1.62 9.63 4.48
CA GLU A 37 -2.85 10.45 4.54
C GLU A 37 -2.75 11.72 3.68
N SER A 38 -1.56 12.31 3.60
CA SER A 38 -1.29 13.48 2.74
C SER A 38 -1.36 13.12 1.25
N VAL A 39 -0.77 11.99 0.86
CA VAL A 39 -0.82 11.48 -0.53
C VAL A 39 -2.26 11.10 -0.91
N GLN A 40 -3.00 10.49 0.00
CA GLN A 40 -4.41 10.10 -0.19
C GLN A 40 -5.30 11.34 -0.39
N SER A 41 -5.06 12.41 0.38
CA SER A 41 -5.73 13.71 0.21
C SER A 41 -5.39 14.38 -1.11
N MET A 42 -4.15 14.28 -1.59
CA MET A 42 -3.72 14.84 -2.88
C MET A 42 -4.37 14.12 -4.07
N ILE A 43 -4.54 12.80 -3.98
CA ILE A 43 -5.23 11.98 -4.99
C ILE A 43 -6.72 12.35 -5.03
N PHE A 44 -7.36 12.50 -3.86
CA PHE A 44 -8.77 12.86 -3.74
C PHE A 44 -9.08 14.28 -4.27
N CYS A 45 -8.16 15.24 -4.07
CA CYS A 45 -8.33 16.62 -4.54
C CYS A 45 -8.12 16.83 -6.05
N ASN A 46 -7.88 15.76 -6.83
CA ASN A 46 -7.69 15.82 -8.29
C ASN A 46 -6.65 16.87 -8.72
N LEU A 47 -5.63 17.07 -7.89
CA LEU A 47 -4.59 18.09 -8.08
C LEU A 47 -3.62 17.75 -9.25
N PHE A 48 -3.80 16.59 -9.87
CA PHE A 48 -2.87 15.95 -10.81
C PHE A 48 -3.27 16.08 -12.28
N ASN A 49 -3.58 17.29 -12.75
CA ASN A 49 -3.70 17.54 -14.19
C ASN A 49 -2.36 17.90 -14.87
N ALA A 50 -1.23 17.71 -14.19
CA ALA A 50 0.11 17.84 -14.77
C ALA A 50 0.72 16.45 -15.01
N ARG A 51 0.73 16.03 -16.29
CA ARG A 51 1.21 14.71 -16.74
C ARG A 51 2.68 14.32 -16.41
N PRO A 52 3.66 15.20 -16.13
CA PRO A 52 5.03 14.74 -15.88
C PRO A 52 5.29 14.16 -14.48
N TYR A 53 4.41 14.42 -13.49
CA TYR A 53 4.62 13.99 -12.09
C TYR A 53 4.07 12.60 -11.76
N THR A 54 3.22 12.05 -12.64
CA THR A 54 2.52 10.79 -12.41
C THR A 54 3.50 9.62 -12.28
N LYS A 55 4.57 9.58 -13.08
CA LYS A 55 5.54 8.48 -13.05
C LYS A 55 6.27 8.37 -11.71
N ARG A 56 6.80 9.48 -11.19
CA ARG A 56 7.54 9.49 -9.92
C ARG A 56 6.64 9.13 -8.73
N LEU A 57 5.38 9.56 -8.76
CA LEU A 57 4.39 9.18 -7.76
C LEU A 57 4.05 7.68 -7.83
N HIS A 58 3.82 7.12 -9.02
CA HIS A 58 3.61 5.68 -9.17
C HIS A 58 4.84 4.87 -8.69
N GLU A 59 6.05 5.34 -8.97
CA GLU A 59 7.28 4.72 -8.47
C GLU A 59 7.39 4.79 -6.95
N LEU A 60 7.01 5.91 -6.33
CA LEU A 60 7.01 6.07 -4.87
C LEU A 60 5.98 5.13 -4.23
N VAL A 61 4.76 5.07 -4.77
CA VAL A 61 3.71 4.16 -4.29
C VAL A 61 4.18 2.71 -4.39
N LEU A 62 4.75 2.30 -5.53
CA LEU A 62 5.30 0.95 -5.70
C LEU A 62 6.38 0.63 -4.66
N LYS A 63 7.30 1.57 -4.38
CA LYS A 63 8.32 1.40 -3.34
C LYS A 63 7.71 1.22 -1.95
N CYS A 64 6.67 2.00 -1.62
CA CYS A 64 5.95 1.85 -0.36
C CYS A 64 5.28 0.47 -0.24
N ILE A 65 4.62 0.00 -1.29
CA ILE A 65 4.01 -1.34 -1.34
C ILE A 65 5.07 -2.43 -1.18
N LEU A 66 6.19 -2.35 -1.89
CA LEU A 66 7.28 -3.32 -1.74
C LEU A 66 7.87 -3.33 -0.33
N GLY A 67 8.00 -2.16 0.30
CA GLY A 67 8.40 -2.05 1.70
C GLY A 67 7.42 -2.72 2.65
N LEU A 68 6.12 -2.55 2.43
CA LEU A 68 5.08 -3.21 3.21
C LEU A 68 5.07 -4.73 2.99
N CYS A 69 5.27 -5.19 1.75
CA CYS A 69 5.46 -6.61 1.45
C CYS A 69 6.67 -7.18 2.21
N ALA A 70 7.80 -6.46 2.24
CA ALA A 70 8.98 -6.89 2.97
C ALA A 70 8.72 -7.00 4.49
N ILE A 71 7.94 -6.07 5.07
CA ILE A 71 7.52 -6.14 6.47
C ILE A 71 6.68 -7.40 6.70
N VAL A 72 5.70 -7.68 5.84
CA VAL A 72 4.85 -8.88 5.96
C VAL A 72 5.67 -10.16 5.89
N LEU A 73 6.61 -10.23 4.94
CA LEU A 73 7.46 -11.40 4.73
C LEU A 73 8.60 -11.53 5.76
N SER A 74 8.83 -10.51 6.60
CA SER A 74 9.87 -10.54 7.65
C SER A 74 9.48 -11.38 8.86
N SER A 75 8.22 -11.80 8.98
CA SER A 75 7.70 -12.57 10.09
C SER A 75 7.07 -13.88 9.60
N PRO A 76 7.86 -14.82 9.06
CA PRO A 76 7.32 -16.12 8.69
C PRO A 76 6.92 -16.91 9.95
N TYR A 77 5.84 -17.68 9.86
CA TYR A 77 5.33 -18.55 10.93
C TYR A 77 4.82 -17.83 12.19
N ASP A 78 4.69 -16.50 12.16
CA ASP A 78 4.11 -15.74 13.27
C ASP A 78 3.31 -14.55 12.75
N ILE A 79 2.32 -14.14 13.54
CA ILE A 79 1.48 -12.98 13.28
C ILE A 79 1.70 -11.95 14.40
N PRO A 80 2.69 -11.06 14.28
CA PRO A 80 2.83 -9.92 15.18
C PRO A 80 1.59 -9.01 15.15
N THR A 81 1.36 -8.21 16.20
CA THR A 81 0.15 -7.37 16.33
C THR A 81 -0.04 -6.36 15.21
N TYR A 82 1.03 -5.93 14.53
CA TYR A 82 0.96 -5.02 13.39
C TYR A 82 0.63 -5.72 12.06
N LEU A 83 0.78 -7.04 12.00
CA LEU A 83 0.75 -7.78 10.74
C LEU A 83 -0.65 -7.84 10.11
N PRO A 84 -1.75 -8.02 10.89
CA PRO A 84 -3.10 -7.96 10.34
C PRO A 84 -3.40 -6.64 9.62
N ASP A 85 -3.02 -5.50 10.20
CA ASP A 85 -3.25 -4.19 9.61
C ASP A 85 -2.41 -3.97 8.35
N ALA A 86 -1.16 -4.42 8.35
CA ALA A 86 -0.30 -4.39 7.17
C ALA A 86 -0.90 -5.20 6.00
N LEU A 87 -1.46 -6.38 6.29
CA LEU A 87 -2.14 -7.20 5.29
C LEU A 87 -3.41 -6.53 4.75
N MET A 88 -4.17 -5.80 5.57
CA MET A 88 -5.36 -5.08 5.10
C MET A 88 -5.02 -4.00 4.09
N ILE A 89 -3.96 -3.23 4.34
CA ILE A 89 -3.48 -2.21 3.39
C ILE A 89 -3.08 -2.89 2.06
N LEU A 90 -2.40 -4.03 2.10
CA LEU A 90 -2.07 -4.77 0.88
C LEU A 90 -3.32 -5.28 0.15
N CYS A 91 -4.34 -5.75 0.88
CA CYS A 91 -5.61 -6.17 0.28
C CYS A 91 -6.35 -5.02 -0.41
N GLU A 92 -6.35 -3.81 0.17
CA GLU A 92 -6.99 -2.62 -0.44
C GLU A 92 -6.35 -2.26 -1.79
N HIS A 93 -5.05 -2.45 -1.93
CA HIS A 93 -4.29 -2.19 -3.17
C HIS A 93 -4.20 -3.38 -4.13
N SER A 94 -4.85 -4.51 -3.81
CA SER A 94 -4.73 -5.74 -4.60
C SER A 94 -5.33 -5.65 -6.03
N TYR A 95 -6.16 -4.63 -6.28
CA TYR A 95 -6.77 -4.35 -7.58
C TYR A 95 -6.08 -3.22 -8.36
N ASP A 96 -5.03 -2.61 -7.81
CA ASP A 96 -4.26 -1.59 -8.52
C ASP A 96 -3.61 -2.17 -9.78
N PRO A 97 -3.39 -1.38 -10.84
CA PRO A 97 -2.76 -1.87 -12.04
C PRO A 97 -1.33 -2.36 -11.78
N ASP A 98 -0.82 -3.18 -12.70
CA ASP A 98 0.58 -3.58 -12.69
C ASP A 98 1.52 -2.36 -12.70
N PRO A 99 2.65 -2.41 -11.97
CA PRO A 99 3.24 -3.60 -11.32
C PRO A 99 2.80 -3.85 -9.87
N ILE A 100 1.95 -3.00 -9.27
CA ILE A 100 1.58 -3.06 -7.85
C ILE A 100 0.86 -4.37 -7.52
N GLN A 101 -0.19 -4.69 -8.28
CA GLN A 101 -0.95 -5.92 -8.06
C GLN A 101 -0.07 -7.17 -8.13
N LYS A 102 0.85 -7.25 -9.08
CA LYS A 102 1.78 -8.39 -9.18
C LYS A 102 2.62 -8.55 -7.91
N SER A 103 3.19 -7.47 -7.38
CA SER A 103 3.98 -7.49 -6.15
C SER A 103 3.16 -7.92 -4.93
N ILE A 104 1.92 -7.44 -4.81
CA ILE A 104 1.01 -7.81 -3.72
C ILE A 104 0.64 -9.29 -3.81
N LYS A 105 0.26 -9.78 -4.99
CA LYS A 105 -0.09 -11.19 -5.21
C LYS A 105 1.06 -12.13 -4.84
N GLN A 106 2.29 -11.77 -5.21
CA GLN A 106 3.49 -12.52 -4.82
C GLN A 106 3.67 -12.55 -3.30
N CYS A 107 3.57 -11.39 -2.65
CA CYS A 107 3.67 -11.29 -1.18
C CYS A 107 2.60 -12.13 -0.46
N LEU A 108 1.33 -12.00 -0.87
CA LEU A 108 0.22 -12.73 -0.26
C LEU A 108 0.35 -14.25 -0.48
N SER A 109 0.88 -14.69 -1.62
CA SER A 109 1.17 -16.10 -1.88
C SER A 109 2.25 -16.65 -0.95
N GLU A 110 3.35 -15.91 -0.75
CA GLU A 110 4.42 -16.31 0.15
C GLU A 110 4.00 -16.27 1.63
N PHE A 111 3.22 -15.26 2.02
CA PHE A 111 2.61 -15.20 3.36
C PHE A 111 1.74 -16.44 3.60
N ARG A 112 0.83 -16.76 2.67
CA ARG A 112 -0.03 -17.94 2.79
C ARG A 112 0.78 -19.24 2.88
N ARG A 113 1.84 -19.37 2.09
CA ARG A 113 2.72 -20.55 2.11
C ARG A 113 3.41 -20.74 3.46
N THR A 114 3.93 -19.66 4.04
CA THR A 114 4.69 -19.71 5.30
C THR A 114 3.80 -19.87 6.54
N HIS A 115 2.52 -19.54 6.47
CA HIS A 115 1.59 -19.61 7.60
C HIS A 115 0.57 -20.75 7.49
N TYR A 116 0.71 -21.63 6.49
CA TYR A 116 -0.27 -22.66 6.17
C TYR A 116 -0.46 -23.69 7.30
N ASP A 117 0.64 -24.24 7.82
CA ASP A 117 0.60 -25.36 8.77
C ASP A 117 -0.05 -24.96 10.12
N SER A 118 0.18 -23.71 10.55
CA SER A 118 -0.34 -23.15 11.80
C SER A 118 -1.51 -22.18 11.58
N TRP A 119 -2.16 -22.22 10.40
CA TRP A 119 -3.20 -21.25 10.06
C TRP A 119 -4.38 -21.25 11.04
N HIS A 120 -4.72 -22.42 11.61
CA HIS A 120 -5.79 -22.55 12.60
C HIS A 120 -5.57 -21.64 13.83
N GLU A 121 -4.33 -21.48 14.26
CA GLU A 121 -3.97 -20.61 15.40
C GLU A 121 -3.79 -19.16 14.92
N HIS A 122 -3.18 -18.96 13.75
CA HIS A 122 -2.92 -17.63 13.21
C HIS A 122 -4.19 -16.84 12.91
N GLN A 123 -5.25 -17.49 12.42
CA GLN A 123 -6.52 -16.82 12.12
C GLN A 123 -7.19 -16.18 13.35
N GLU A 124 -6.89 -16.66 14.57
CA GLU A 124 -7.41 -16.08 15.81
C GLU A 124 -6.88 -14.66 16.08
N LYS A 125 -5.76 -14.28 15.43
CA LYS A 125 -5.20 -12.92 15.51
C LYS A 125 -5.84 -11.93 14.55
N PHE A 126 -6.84 -12.36 13.78
CA PHE A 126 -7.57 -11.53 12.83
C PHE A 126 -9.04 -11.40 13.23
N THR A 127 -9.65 -10.26 12.88
CA THR A 127 -11.10 -10.12 12.95
C THR A 127 -11.78 -10.88 11.80
N GLU A 128 -13.06 -11.21 11.96
CA GLU A 128 -13.86 -11.88 10.92
C GLU A 128 -13.83 -11.10 9.60
N ARG A 129 -13.94 -9.76 9.66
CA ARG A 129 -13.84 -8.90 8.48
C ARG A 129 -12.49 -9.02 7.77
N GLN A 130 -11.39 -9.05 8.53
CA GLN A 130 -10.05 -9.17 7.96
C GLN A 130 -9.87 -10.55 7.28
N LEU A 131 -10.40 -11.61 7.90
CA LEU A 131 -10.36 -12.96 7.32
C LEU A 131 -11.15 -13.05 6.01
N LEU A 132 -12.31 -12.38 5.90
CA LEU A 132 -13.08 -12.31 4.65
C LEU A 132 -12.30 -11.64 3.53
N LEU A 133 -11.63 -10.51 3.82
CA LEU A 133 -10.80 -9.79 2.84
C LEU A 133 -9.60 -10.63 2.39
N LEU A 134 -8.95 -11.33 3.32
CA LEU A 134 -7.86 -12.26 2.99
C LEU A 134 -8.34 -13.43 2.14
N ALA A 135 -9.50 -14.00 2.46
CA ALA A 135 -10.07 -15.09 1.69
C ALA A 135 -10.31 -14.66 0.23
N ASP A 136 -10.91 -13.50 0.01
CA ASP A 136 -11.14 -12.94 -1.33
C ASP A 136 -9.82 -12.71 -2.09
N ALA A 137 -8.84 -12.09 -1.43
CA ALA A 137 -7.52 -11.86 -2.00
C ALA A 137 -6.81 -13.18 -2.38
N PHE A 138 -6.97 -14.24 -1.58
CA PHE A 138 -6.41 -15.57 -1.83
C PHE A 138 -7.16 -16.39 -2.88
N ILE A 139 -8.43 -16.07 -3.15
CA ILE A 139 -9.26 -16.68 -4.19
C ILE A 139 -8.93 -16.12 -5.57
N SER A 140 -8.41 -14.89 -5.67
CA SER A 140 -8.05 -14.21 -6.93
C SER A 140 -6.96 -14.88 -7.81
N ARG A 141 -6.65 -16.16 -7.55
CA ARG A 141 -5.97 -17.05 -8.49
C ARG A 141 -6.83 -17.21 -9.75
N SER A 142 -6.19 -16.98 -10.90
CA SER A 142 -6.69 -17.23 -12.26
C SER A 142 -7.70 -16.20 -12.80
N TYR A 143 -7.21 -15.20 -13.53
CA TYR A 143 -7.63 -14.89 -14.91
C TYR A 143 -6.48 -14.11 -15.57
N TYR A 144 -6.10 -14.48 -16.80
CA TYR A 144 -4.91 -14.07 -17.57
C TYR A 144 -3.63 -14.90 -17.29
N ALA A 145 -3.68 -16.17 -17.68
CA ALA A 145 -2.57 -16.82 -18.38
C ALA A 145 -2.65 -16.46 -19.87
#